data_AF-A0A7L0EW54-F1
#
_entry.id   AF-A0A7L0EW54-F1
#
_cell.length_a   1.000
_cell.length_b   1.000
_cell.length_c   1.000
_cell.angle_alpha   90.00
_cell.angle_beta   90.00
_cell.angle_gamma   90.00
#
_symmetry.space_group_name_H-M   'P 1'
#
loop_
_entity.id
_entity.type
_entity.pdbx_description
1 polymer ?
#
loop_
_entity_poly.entity_id
_entity_poly.type
_entity_poly.pdbx_seq_one_letter_code
_entity_poly.pdbx_strand_id
1 'polypeptide(L)'
;CIPLAFQSRKLFAFEWESPETGRKKQLTWTRLPQGFKNSPTIFGNQLAKELEEWKTAEVRESPFSYTILQYVDDVLIAAEEKEICLKLTIALLNMLGQAGYRVSKEKAQLLQGSVIYLGCEISQGQRRLGTNRVEAICAIP
;
A
#
# COMPACT_ATOMS: atom_id res chain seq x y z
N CYS A 1 -7.06 -0.77 7.63
CA CYS A 1 -7.81 0.43 7.15
C CYS A 1 -8.02 1.46 8.26
N ILE A 2 -7.63 2.71 8.03
CA ILE A 2 -7.55 3.76 9.05
C ILE A 2 -8.95 4.24 9.48
N PRO A 3 -9.31 4.14 10.78
CA PRO A 3 -10.56 4.68 11.30
C PRO A 3 -10.59 6.21 11.27
N LEU A 4 -11.77 6.78 10.96
CA LEU A 4 -12.01 8.20 11.16
C LEU A 4 -12.38 8.48 12.61
N ALA A 5 -11.78 9.52 13.18
CA ALA A 5 -12.20 10.09 14.45
C ALA A 5 -13.69 10.45 14.40
N PHE A 6 -14.42 10.16 15.48
CA PHE A 6 -15.87 10.34 15.52
C PHE A 6 -16.30 11.78 15.15
N GLN A 7 -15.56 12.77 15.64
CA GLN A 7 -15.79 14.19 15.39
C GLN A 7 -15.61 14.60 13.92
N SER A 8 -14.78 13.87 13.16
CA SER A 8 -14.47 14.16 11.76
C SER A 8 -15.43 13.49 10.79
N ARG A 9 -16.23 12.49 11.22
CA ARG A 9 -17.14 11.74 10.33
C ARG A 9 -18.11 12.68 9.61
N LYS A 10 -18.71 13.63 10.34
CA LYS A 10 -19.65 14.62 9.78
C LYS A 10 -19.11 15.43 8.58
N LEU A 11 -17.78 15.54 8.42
CA LEU A 11 -17.15 16.22 7.28
C LEU A 11 -17.28 15.45 5.97
N PHE A 12 -17.55 14.15 6.05
CA PHE A 12 -17.63 13.24 4.91
C PHE A 12 -19.04 12.68 4.72
N ALA A 13 -20.05 13.46 5.10
CA ALA A 13 -21.44 13.08 4.90
C ALA A 13 -21.86 13.26 3.43
N PHE A 14 -22.70 12.36 2.93
CA PHE A 14 -23.29 12.44 1.60
C PHE A 14 -24.76 12.00 1.65
N GLU A 15 -25.56 12.48 0.69
CA GLU A 15 -26.94 12.06 0.53
C GLU A 15 -27.00 10.81 -0.35
N TRP A 16 -27.85 9.86 0.04
CA TRP A 16 -28.19 8.71 -0.77
C TRP A 16 -29.72 8.61 -0.85
N GLU A 17 -30.22 8.42 -2.07
CA GLU A 17 -31.64 8.22 -2.35
C GLU A 17 -31.87 6.76 -2.74
N SER A 18 -32.84 6.10 -2.09
CA SER A 18 -33.19 4.72 -2.44
C SER A 18 -33.84 4.69 -3.82
N PRO A 19 -33.31 3.90 -4.76
CA PRO A 19 -33.88 3.78 -6.09
C PRO A 19 -35.27 3.11 -6.07
N GLU A 20 -35.57 2.29 -5.06
CA GLU A 20 -36.88 1.62 -4.95
C GLU A 20 -37.96 2.52 -4.32
N THR A 21 -37.58 3.35 -3.35
CA THR A 21 -38.56 4.09 -2.51
C THR A 21 -38.51 5.60 -2.68
N GLY A 22 -37.51 6.15 -3.38
CA GLY A 22 -37.26 7.60 -3.48
C GLY A 22 -36.87 8.25 -2.15
N ARG A 23 -36.62 7.46 -1.09
CA ARG A 23 -36.33 8.00 0.23
C ARG A 23 -34.87 8.46 0.32
N LYS A 24 -34.69 9.74 0.65
CA LYS A 24 -33.39 10.36 0.94
C LYS A 24 -32.92 10.05 2.35
N LYS A 25 -31.64 9.71 2.50
CA LYS A 25 -30.94 9.51 3.78
C LYS A 25 -29.55 10.12 3.69
N GLN A 26 -29.05 10.62 4.82
CA GLN A 26 -27.66 11.01 4.92
C GLN A 26 -26.82 9.84 5.45
N LEU A 27 -25.72 9.55 4.77
CA LEU A 27 -24.73 8.56 5.15
C LEU A 27 -23.39 9.26 5.39
N THR A 28 -22.47 8.58 6.07
CA THR A 28 -21.12 9.10 6.32
C THR A 28 -20.11 7.96 6.37
N TRP A 29 -18.87 8.28 6.05
CA TRP A 29 -17.75 7.35 6.18
C TRP A 29 -17.33 7.17 7.64
N THR A 30 -16.96 5.94 8.01
CA THR A 30 -16.37 5.58 9.32
C THR A 30 -14.87 5.28 9.24
N ARG A 31 -14.36 5.11 8.02
CA ARG A 31 -12.94 4.93 7.66
C ARG A 31 -12.51 6.04 6.72
N LEU A 32 -11.21 6.27 6.62
CA LEU A 32 -10.62 7.29 5.76
C LEU A 32 -11.11 7.09 4.30
N PRO A 33 -11.85 8.06 3.72
CA PRO A 33 -12.50 7.85 2.43
C PRO A 33 -11.54 8.04 1.26
N GLN A 34 -11.83 7.36 0.17
CA GLN A 34 -11.21 7.62 -1.13
C GLN A 34 -11.66 8.99 -1.66
N GLY A 35 -10.75 9.72 -2.31
CA GLY A 35 -11.01 11.05 -2.87
C GLY A 35 -10.74 12.22 -1.91
N PHE A 36 -10.52 11.97 -0.61
CA PHE A 36 -10.01 13.02 0.27
C PHE A 36 -8.52 13.27 0.01
N LYS A 37 -8.17 14.53 -0.26
CA LYS A 37 -6.82 14.95 -0.70
C LYS A 37 -5.67 14.47 0.19
N ASN A 38 -5.89 14.37 1.50
CA ASN A 38 -4.85 13.96 2.45
C ASN A 38 -4.90 12.46 2.76
N SER A 39 -5.85 11.70 2.18
CA SER A 39 -5.94 10.26 2.42
C SER A 39 -4.65 9.50 2.09
N PRO A 40 -3.98 9.75 0.94
CA PRO A 40 -2.72 9.08 0.63
C PRO A 40 -1.62 9.38 1.66
N THR A 41 -1.50 10.63 2.09
CA THR A 41 -0.49 11.04 3.09
C THR A 41 -0.77 10.43 4.46
N ILE A 42 -2.02 10.46 4.93
CA ILE A 42 -2.41 9.87 6.22
C ILE A 42 -2.17 8.36 6.21
N PHE A 43 -2.54 7.68 5.12
CA PHE A 43 -2.32 6.25 4.96
C PHE A 43 -0.83 5.92 4.92
N GLY A 44 -0.09 6.61 4.05
CA GLY A 44 1.34 6.40 3.88
C GLY A 44 2.11 6.59 5.19
N ASN A 45 1.79 7.62 5.98
CA ASN A 45 2.45 7.87 7.26
C ASN A 45 2.14 6.81 8.32
N GLN A 46 0.89 6.35 8.40
CA GLN A 46 0.52 5.30 9.35
C GLN A 46 1.24 3.99 9.03
N LEU A 47 1.24 3.59 7.76
CA LEU A 47 1.93 2.37 7.32
C LEU A 47 3.44 2.49 7.50
N ALA A 48 4.04 3.65 7.19
CA ALA A 48 5.47 3.89 7.41
C ALA A 48 5.88 3.71 8.88
N LYS A 49 5.06 4.25 9.80
CA LYS A 49 5.30 4.12 11.24
C LYS A 49 5.27 2.65 11.68
N GLU A 50 4.24 1.92 11.29
CA GLU A 50 4.09 0.50 11.67
C GLU A 50 5.17 -0.38 11.03
N LEU A 51 5.58 -0.09 9.80
CA LEU A 51 6.72 -0.75 9.15
C LEU A 51 8.02 -0.51 9.91
N GLU A 52 8.26 0.71 10.39
CA GLU A 52 9.48 1.03 11.13
C GLU A 52 9.54 0.39 12.52
N GLU A 53 8.40 0.40 13.23
CA GLU A 53 8.23 -0.32 14.50
C GLU A 53 8.47 -1.83 14.30
N TRP A 54 7.87 -2.41 13.27
CA TRP A 54 8.06 -3.82 12.92
C TRP A 54 9.50 -4.16 12.56
N LYS A 55 10.17 -3.35 11.73
CA LYS A 55 11.59 -3.53 11.38
C LYS A 55 12.46 -3.56 12.63
N THR A 56 12.21 -2.65 13.56
CA THR A 56 13.00 -2.52 14.80
C THR A 56 12.73 -3.67 15.77
N ALA A 57 11.48 -4.13 15.86
CA ALA A 57 11.06 -5.11 16.86
C ALA A 57 11.25 -6.57 16.42
N GLU A 58 11.04 -6.88 15.13
CA GLU A 58 10.93 -8.27 14.65
C GLU A 58 12.01 -8.68 13.66
N VAL A 59 12.60 -7.73 12.90
CA VAL A 59 13.59 -8.08 11.88
C VAL A 59 14.96 -8.24 12.53
N ARG A 60 15.49 -9.46 12.47
CA ARG A 60 16.81 -9.82 13.02
C ARG A 60 17.92 -9.83 11.98
N GLU A 61 17.56 -9.77 10.70
CA GLU A 61 18.51 -9.75 9.60
C GLU A 61 19.30 -8.44 9.63
N SER A 62 20.55 -8.49 9.17
CA SER A 62 21.40 -7.31 9.09
C SER A 62 20.72 -6.20 8.29
N PRO A 63 20.73 -4.93 8.72
CA PRO A 63 20.14 -3.84 7.95
C PRO A 63 20.80 -3.64 6.57
N PHE A 64 21.96 -4.26 6.34
CA PHE A 64 22.67 -4.26 5.06
C PHE A 64 22.29 -5.42 4.14
N SER A 65 21.57 -6.45 4.62
CA SER A 65 21.21 -7.63 3.80
C SER A 65 19.87 -7.48 3.07
N TYR A 66 19.12 -6.42 3.35
CA TYR A 66 17.81 -6.17 2.76
C TYR A 66 17.50 -4.68 2.61
N THR A 67 16.46 -4.36 1.85
CA THR A 67 15.90 -3.03 1.68
C THR A 67 14.38 -3.12 1.62
N ILE A 68 13.71 -2.19 2.28
CA ILE A 68 12.25 -2.05 2.21
C ILE A 68 11.92 -0.63 1.76
N LEU A 69 11.21 -0.52 0.65
CA LEU A 69 10.70 0.75 0.13
C LEU A 69 9.18 0.76 0.26
N GLN A 70 8.64 1.92 0.64
CA GLN A 70 7.19 2.12 0.74
C GLN A 70 6.81 3.45 0.09
N TYR A 71 5.75 3.41 -0.72
CA TYR A 71 5.11 4.57 -1.31
C TYR A 71 3.61 4.44 -1.15
N VAL A 72 3.03 5.19 -0.21
CA VAL A 72 1.61 5.10 0.14
C VAL A 72 1.21 3.65 0.48
N ASP A 73 0.57 2.93 -0.44
CA ASP A 73 0.11 1.55 -0.33
C ASP A 73 1.00 0.52 -1.05
N ASP A 74 1.97 0.96 -1.85
CA ASP A 74 2.92 0.08 -2.54
C ASP A 74 4.16 -0.18 -1.68
N VAL A 75 4.44 -1.45 -1.38
CA VAL A 75 5.62 -1.89 -0.61
C VAL A 75 6.49 -2.81 -1.47
N LEU A 76 7.80 -2.58 -1.45
CA LEU A 76 8.82 -3.42 -2.08
C LEU A 76 9.80 -3.92 -1.00
N ILE A 77 10.04 -5.23 -0.99
CA ILE A 77 11.15 -5.84 -0.25
C ILE A 77 12.17 -6.35 -1.28
N ALA A 78 13.44 -6.03 -1.07
CA ALA A 78 14.57 -6.58 -1.80
C ALA A 78 15.62 -7.11 -0.82
N ALA A 79 16.26 -8.22 -1.15
CA ALA A 79 17.40 -8.77 -0.41
C ALA A 79 18.33 -9.48 -1.41
N GLU A 80 19.62 -9.58 -1.09
CA GLU A 80 20.59 -10.28 -1.94
C GLU A 80 20.31 -11.79 -1.97
N GLU A 81 19.99 -12.35 -0.81
CA GLU A 81 19.68 -13.78 -0.66
C GLU A 81 18.17 -14.03 -0.73
N LYS A 82 17.78 -15.01 -1.56
CA LYS A 82 16.38 -15.44 -1.70
C LYS A 82 15.78 -15.93 -0.37
N GLU A 83 16.58 -16.59 0.47
CA GLU A 83 16.17 -17.09 1.79
C GLU A 83 15.77 -15.93 2.71
N ILE A 84 16.58 -14.88 2.76
CA ILE A 84 16.31 -13.65 3.53
C ILE A 84 15.04 -12.98 3.00
N CYS A 85 14.91 -12.85 1.68
CA CYS A 85 13.72 -12.28 1.04
C CYS A 85 12.44 -13.04 1.40
N LEU A 86 12.48 -14.38 1.39
CA LEU A 86 11.37 -15.24 1.78
C LEU A 86 10.96 -15.03 3.24
N LYS A 87 11.94 -15.06 4.16
CA LYS A 87 11.69 -14.84 5.60
C LYS A 87 11.06 -13.47 5.86
N LEU A 88 11.62 -12.42 5.28
CA LEU A 88 11.10 -11.05 5.41
C LEU A 88 9.70 -10.91 4.80
N THR A 89 9.45 -11.53 3.66
CA THR A 89 8.13 -11.51 3.01
C THR A 89 7.07 -12.17 3.90
N ILE A 90 7.35 -13.34 4.46
CA ILE A 90 6.41 -14.02 5.37
C ILE A 90 6.14 -13.17 6.61
N ALA A 91 7.20 -12.64 7.24
CA ALA A 91 7.08 -11.81 8.43
C ALA A 91 6.28 -10.53 8.15
N LEU A 92 6.55 -9.84 7.03
CA LEU A 92 5.79 -8.66 6.61
C LEU A 92 4.32 -8.99 6.40
N LEU A 93 4.00 -10.07 5.67
CA LEU A 93 2.60 -10.45 5.40
C LEU A 93 1.84 -10.77 6.69
N ASN A 94 2.50 -11.42 7.66
CA ASN A 94 1.92 -11.68 8.98
C ASN A 94 1.66 -10.39 9.75
N MET A 95 2.62 -9.47 9.80
CA MET A 95 2.45 -8.17 10.45
C MET A 95 1.30 -7.38 9.81
N LEU A 96 1.27 -7.30 8.48
CA LEU A 96 0.21 -6.60 7.74
C LEU A 96 -1.17 -7.21 8.04
N GLY A 97 -1.26 -8.54 8.10
CA GLY A 97 -2.49 -9.25 8.45
C GLY A 97 -2.94 -8.95 9.88
N GLN A 98 -2.03 -8.96 10.85
CA GLN A 98 -2.32 -8.64 12.26
C GLN A 98 -2.76 -7.19 12.45
N ALA A 99 -2.15 -6.25 11.72
CA ALA A 99 -2.55 -4.84 11.71
C ALA A 99 -3.84 -4.57 10.90
N GLY A 100 -4.42 -5.60 10.27
CA GLY A 100 -5.69 -5.50 9.55
C GLY A 100 -5.59 -4.84 8.18
N TYR A 101 -4.40 -4.85 7.56
CA TYR A 101 -4.24 -4.57 6.14
C TYR A 101 -4.59 -5.79 5.31
N ARG A 102 -4.82 -5.54 4.02
CA ARG A 102 -5.06 -6.59 3.03
C ARG A 102 -4.11 -6.36 1.87
N VAL A 103 -3.45 -7.43 1.45
CA VAL A 103 -2.56 -7.43 0.29
C VAL A 103 -3.29 -8.07 -0.89
N SER A 104 -3.18 -7.47 -2.07
CA SER A 104 -3.78 -8.04 -3.27
C SER A 104 -2.99 -9.28 -3.70
N LYS A 105 -3.60 -10.47 -3.58
CA LYS A 105 -3.00 -11.74 -4.01
C LYS A 105 -2.71 -11.76 -5.51
N GLU A 106 -3.60 -11.17 -6.30
CA GLU A 106 -3.50 -11.12 -7.77
C GLU A 106 -2.33 -10.24 -8.24
N LYS A 107 -2.07 -9.13 -7.53
CA LYS A 107 -1.01 -8.17 -7.89
C LYS A 107 0.32 -8.41 -7.18
N ALA A 108 0.37 -9.31 -6.21
CA ALA A 108 1.57 -9.58 -5.44
C ALA A 108 2.64 -10.25 -6.31
N GLN A 109 3.83 -9.65 -6.37
CA GLN A 109 4.99 -10.18 -7.07
C GLN A 109 5.95 -10.82 -6.04
N LEU A 110 5.77 -12.11 -5.77
CA LEU A 110 6.48 -12.80 -4.69
C LEU A 110 7.75 -13.49 -5.19
N LEU A 111 8.90 -13.16 -4.57
CA LEU A 111 10.19 -13.85 -4.76
C LEU A 111 10.68 -13.91 -6.22
N GLN A 112 10.50 -12.81 -6.95
CA GLN A 112 10.89 -12.68 -8.36
C GLN A 112 12.23 -11.93 -8.50
N GLY A 113 13.01 -12.26 -9.53
CA GLY A 113 14.27 -11.58 -9.85
C GLY A 113 14.10 -10.30 -10.70
N SER A 114 12.90 -10.09 -11.25
CA SER A 114 12.45 -8.84 -11.87
C SER A 114 11.06 -8.52 -11.35
N VAL A 115 10.81 -7.26 -10.97
CA VAL A 115 9.52 -6.79 -10.47
C VAL A 115 9.16 -5.42 -11.04
N ILE A 116 7.87 -5.13 -11.11
CA ILE A 116 7.35 -3.81 -11.42
C ILE A 116 7.01 -3.09 -10.12
N TYR A 117 7.64 -1.93 -9.87
CA TYR A 117 7.38 -1.06 -8.73
C TYR A 117 7.24 0.40 -9.20
N LEU A 118 6.12 1.05 -8.89
CA LEU A 118 5.82 2.44 -9.27
C LEU A 118 6.00 2.72 -10.79
N GLY A 119 5.60 1.75 -11.62
CA GLY A 119 5.72 1.82 -13.07
C GLY A 119 7.17 1.75 -13.59
N CYS A 120 8.10 1.25 -12.77
CA CYS A 120 9.46 0.92 -13.19
C CYS A 120 9.69 -0.59 -13.07
N GLU A 121 10.36 -1.17 -14.06
CA GLU A 121 10.92 -2.51 -13.94
C GLU A 121 12.25 -2.44 -13.18
N ILE A 122 12.39 -3.27 -12.15
CA ILE A 122 13.58 -3.38 -11.31
C ILE A 122 14.11 -4.81 -11.42
N SER A 123 15.34 -4.97 -11.90
CA SER A 123 15.99 -6.28 -12.01
C SER A 123 17.51 -6.14 -12.00
N GLN A 124 18.20 -7.03 -11.28
CA GLN A 124 19.68 -7.16 -11.29
C GLN A 124 20.43 -5.82 -11.15
N GLY A 125 19.99 -4.96 -10.23
CA GLY A 125 20.61 -3.63 -10.00
C GLY A 125 20.31 -2.58 -11.08
N GLN A 126 19.49 -2.89 -12.08
CA GLN A 126 19.02 -1.97 -13.09
C GLN A 126 17.58 -1.52 -12.82
N ARG A 127 17.27 -0.31 -13.29
CA ARG A 127 15.92 0.27 -13.26
C ARG A 127 15.56 0.79 -14.64
N ARG A 128 14.39 0.40 -15.15
CA ARG A 128 13.85 0.85 -16.45
C ARG A 128 12.41 1.33 -16.28
N LEU A 129 11.95 2.24 -17.13
CA LEU A 129 10.52 2.58 -17.17
C LEU A 129 9.74 1.37 -17.69
N GLY A 130 8.66 1.01 -16.99
CA GLY A 130 7.79 -0.07 -17.43
C GLY A 130 7.02 0.32 -18.69
N THR A 131 6.77 -0.64 -19.56
CA THR A 131 6.12 -0.43 -20.87
C THR A 131 4.81 0.36 -20.75
N ASN A 132 3.95 -0.01 -19.80
CA ASN A 132 2.68 0.69 -19.55
C ASN A 132 2.86 2.18 -19.23
N ARG A 133 3.94 2.55 -18.53
CA ARG A 133 4.23 3.94 -18.18
C ARG A 133 4.75 4.72 -19.40
N VAL A 134 5.55 4.07 -20.25
CA VAL A 134 5.99 4.65 -21.53
C VAL A 134 4.79 4.89 -22.44
N GLU A 135 3.94 3.88 -22.61
CA GLU A 135 2.71 3.98 -23.41
C GLU A 135 1.80 5.10 -22.90
N ALA A 136 1.58 5.19 -21.59
CA ALA A 136 0.75 6.24 -21.00
C ALA A 136 1.29 7.66 -21.27
N ILE A 137 2.63 7.85 -21.27
CA ILE A 137 3.25 9.14 -21.59
C ILE A 137 3.16 9.43 -23.10
N CYS A 138 3.43 8.44 -23.95
CA CYS A 138 3.36 8.59 -25.40
C CYS A 138 1.93 8.81 -25.92
N ALA A 139 0.92 8.42 -25.15
CA ALA A 139 -0.49 8.63 -25.47
C ALA A 139 -1.03 10.00 -25.04
N ILE A 140 -0.23 10.84 -24.38
CA ILE A 140 -0.62 12.21 -24.04
C ILE A 140 -0.60 13.05 -25.34
N PRO A 141 -1.72 13.67 -25.73
CA PRO A 141 -1.82 14.51 -26.94
C PRO A 141 -0.87 15.72 -26.95
#